data_AF-A0A8T7JSW7-F1
#
_entry.id   AF-A0A8T7JSW7-F1
#
_cell.length_a   1.000
_cell.length_b   1.000
_cell.length_c   1.000
_cell.angle_alpha   90.00
_cell.angle_beta   90.00
_cell.angle_gamma   90.00
#
_symmetry.space_group_name_H-M   'P 1'
#
loop_
_entity.id
_entity.type
_entity.pdbx_description
1 polymer ?
#
loop_
_entity_poly.entity_id
_entity_poly.type
_entity_poly.pdbx_seq_one_letter_code
_entity_poly.pdbx_strand_id
1 'polypeptide(L)'
;MESEDGLNYHEWMKTIPEEITKDPLWELEVYWLGFFIADITWDDTEVLFKSPSTRSAADQIRRSLDGISANIAEGYSRSTG
;
A
#
# COMPACT_ATOMS: atom_id res chain seq x y z
N MET A 1 17.14 -16.18 -12.99
CA MET A 1 17.12 -16.65 -11.60
C MET A 1 16.18 -15.72 -10.87
N GLU A 2 14.89 -16.05 -10.96
CA GLU A 2 13.79 -15.31 -10.32
C GLU A 2 13.89 -15.58 -8.81
N SER A 3 13.77 -14.53 -8.01
CA SER A 3 14.00 -14.55 -6.56
C SER A 3 12.89 -15.27 -5.82
N GLU A 4 13.28 -16.05 -4.79
CA GLU A 4 12.38 -16.46 -3.72
C GLU A 4 11.81 -15.19 -3.03
N ASP A 5 10.48 -15.13 -2.98
CA ASP A 5 9.63 -14.37 -2.05
C ASP A 5 9.33 -12.87 -2.26
N GLY A 6 9.12 -12.40 -3.50
CA GLY A 6 8.37 -11.14 -3.69
C GLY A 6 8.21 -10.70 -5.14
N LEU A 7 7.04 -10.16 -5.50
CA LEU A 7 6.84 -9.49 -6.79
C LEU A 7 7.71 -8.22 -6.82
N ASN A 8 8.51 -8.05 -7.87
CA ASN A 8 9.20 -6.78 -8.02
C ASN A 8 8.19 -5.67 -8.38
N TYR A 9 8.59 -4.41 -8.21
CA TYR A 9 7.70 -3.25 -8.45
C TYR A 9 6.96 -3.28 -9.80
N HIS A 10 7.62 -3.71 -10.88
CA HIS A 10 7.00 -3.78 -12.22
C HIS A 10 6.03 -4.96 -12.35
N GLU A 11 6.22 -6.03 -11.60
CA GLU A 11 5.31 -7.17 -11.55
C GLU A 11 4.10 -6.86 -10.68
N TRP A 12 4.33 -6.22 -9.53
CA TRP A 12 3.28 -5.69 -8.66
C TRP A 12 2.35 -4.73 -9.41
N MET A 13 2.90 -3.79 -10.18
CA MET A 13 2.08 -2.84 -10.92
C MET A 13 1.12 -3.50 -11.92
N LYS A 14 1.43 -4.73 -12.40
CA LYS A 14 0.56 -5.51 -13.29
C LYS A 14 -0.58 -6.23 -12.55
N THR A 15 -0.52 -6.34 -11.23
CA THR A 15 -1.57 -6.98 -10.42
C THR A 15 -2.70 -6.03 -10.07
N ILE A 16 -2.49 -4.72 -10.24
CA ILE A 16 -3.46 -3.70 -9.86
C ILE A 16 -4.62 -3.69 -10.87
N PRO A 17 -5.88 -3.76 -10.40
CA PRO A 17 -7.06 -3.73 -11.26
C PRO A 17 -7.11 -2.50 -12.17
N GLU A 18 -7.67 -2.68 -13.37
CA GLU A 18 -7.82 -1.58 -14.34
C GLU A 18 -8.68 -0.43 -13.80
N GLU A 19 -9.66 -0.73 -12.94
CA GLU A 19 -10.52 0.27 -12.32
C GLU A 19 -9.74 1.26 -11.46
N ILE A 20 -8.65 0.79 -10.82
CA ILE A 20 -7.77 1.64 -10.01
C ILE A 20 -6.77 2.36 -10.89
N THR A 21 -6.15 1.66 -11.85
CA THR A 21 -5.11 2.27 -12.71
C THR A 21 -5.64 3.27 -13.72
N LYS A 22 -6.95 3.24 -14.01
CA LYS A 22 -7.65 4.23 -14.86
C LYS A 22 -8.24 5.41 -14.08
N ASP A 23 -8.17 5.40 -12.74
CA ASP A 23 -8.61 6.53 -11.93
C ASP A 23 -7.61 7.69 -12.06
N PRO A 24 -8.04 8.96 -12.16
CA PRO A 24 -7.13 10.12 -12.19
C PRO A 24 -6.15 10.20 -11.01
N LEU A 25 -6.50 9.62 -9.85
CA LEU A 25 -5.60 9.49 -8.71
C LEU A 25 -4.34 8.68 -9.04
N TRP A 26 -4.42 7.76 -10.01
CA TRP A 26 -3.29 6.95 -10.44
C TRP A 26 -2.18 7.78 -11.12
N GLU A 27 -2.49 8.98 -11.63
CA GLU A 27 -1.49 9.91 -12.15
C GLU A 27 -0.59 10.48 -11.03
N LEU A 28 -1.04 10.40 -9.77
CA LEU A 28 -0.26 10.83 -8.62
C LEU A 28 0.68 9.71 -8.17
N GLU A 29 1.99 9.88 -8.39
CA GLU A 29 3.01 8.92 -7.95
C GLU A 29 2.88 8.53 -6.47
N VAL A 30 2.63 9.53 -5.62
CA VAL A 30 2.44 9.33 -4.18
C VAL A 30 1.24 8.46 -3.82
N TYR A 31 0.20 8.43 -4.66
CA TYR A 31 -1.01 7.63 -4.42
C TYR A 31 -0.69 6.14 -4.56
N TRP A 32 -0.14 5.72 -5.71
CA TRP A 32 0.17 4.31 -5.94
C TRP A 32 1.39 3.84 -5.15
N LEU A 33 2.35 4.71 -4.81
CA LEU A 33 3.41 4.38 -3.85
C LEU A 33 2.84 4.01 -2.48
N GLY A 34 1.72 4.64 -2.08
CA GLY A 34 0.98 4.30 -0.87
C GLY A 34 0.43 2.86 -0.88
N PHE A 35 -0.10 2.40 -2.02
CA PHE A 35 -0.51 0.99 -2.17
C PHE A 35 0.69 0.06 -2.16
N PHE A 36 1.76 0.41 -2.88
CA PHE A 36 2.94 -0.44 -2.98
C PHE A 36 3.57 -0.70 -1.62
N ILE A 37 3.78 0.35 -0.81
CA ILE A 37 4.38 0.19 0.52
C ILE A 37 3.48 -0.61 1.46
N ALA A 38 2.16 -0.44 1.37
CA ALA A 38 1.21 -1.22 2.16
C ALA A 38 1.29 -2.72 1.81
N ASP A 39 1.39 -3.05 0.52
CA ASP A 39 1.43 -4.43 0.03
C ASP A 39 2.75 -5.13 0.39
N ILE A 40 3.90 -4.52 0.11
CA ILE A 40 5.21 -5.14 0.40
C ILE A 40 5.50 -5.27 1.90
N THR A 41 4.84 -4.47 2.74
CA THR A 41 5.03 -4.51 4.21
C THR A 41 4.04 -5.48 4.88
N TRP A 42 3.10 -6.06 4.11
CA TRP A 42 2.06 -6.93 4.65
C TRP A 42 2.65 -8.11 5.43
N ASP A 43 3.53 -8.89 4.79
CA ASP A 43 4.10 -10.10 5.38
C ASP A 43 4.94 -9.80 6.63
N ASP A 44 5.71 -8.71 6.62
CA ASP A 44 6.47 -8.25 7.78
C ASP A 44 5.54 -7.92 8.96
N THR A 45 4.42 -7.22 8.70
CA THR A 45 3.46 -6.92 9.77
C THR A 45 2.75 -8.16 10.28
N GLU A 46 2.46 -9.15 9.44
CA GLU A 46 1.89 -10.44 9.85
C GLU A 46 2.87 -11.23 10.74
N VAL A 47 4.17 -11.18 10.45
CA VAL A 47 5.20 -11.76 11.33
C VAL A 47 5.23 -11.03 12.67
N LEU A 48 5.25 -9.70 12.67
CA LEU A 48 5.24 -8.89 13.89
C LEU A 48 3.97 -9.09 14.72
N PHE A 49 2.82 -9.32 14.09
CA PHE A 49 1.54 -9.47 14.78
C PHE A 49 1.48 -10.74 15.66
N LYS A 50 2.28 -11.77 15.32
CA LYS A 50 2.35 -13.05 16.04
C LYS A 50 2.97 -12.91 17.43
N SER A 51 3.86 -11.95 17.65
CA SER A 51 4.45 -11.70 18.98
C SER A 51 3.63 -10.69 19.79
N PRO A 52 3.21 -11.03 21.04
CA PRO A 52 2.46 -10.12 21.88
C PRO A 52 3.13 -8.76 22.12
N SER A 53 4.47 -8.72 22.17
CA SER A 53 5.23 -7.49 22.41
C SER A 53 5.24 -6.52 21.22
N THR A 54 4.99 -7.01 20.00
CA THR A 54 5.04 -6.22 18.76
C THR A 54 3.67 -6.02 18.13
N ARG A 55 2.64 -6.72 18.61
CA ARG A 55 1.27 -6.67 18.05
C ARG A 55 0.73 -5.25 17.90
N SER A 56 0.85 -4.41 18.93
CA SER A 56 0.34 -3.03 18.87
C SER A 56 1.09 -2.17 17.85
N ALA A 57 2.39 -2.42 17.65
CA ALA A 57 3.17 -1.71 16.65
C ALA A 57 2.80 -2.18 15.23
N ALA A 58 2.62 -3.49 15.04
CA ALA A 58 2.18 -4.06 13.76
C ALA A 58 0.80 -3.51 13.32
N ASP A 59 -0.15 -3.42 14.26
CA ASP A 59 -1.47 -2.81 14.01
C ASP A 59 -1.36 -1.33 13.60
N GLN A 60 -0.54 -0.55 14.31
CA GLN A 60 -0.34 0.86 13.98
C GLN A 60 0.36 1.04 12.62
N ILE A 61 1.33 0.19 12.28
CA ILE A 61 2.01 0.22 10.98
C ILE A 61 0.99 -0.04 9.87
N ARG A 62 0.22 -1.13 9.96
CA ARG A 62 -0.81 -1.50 8.97
C ARG A 62 -1.74 -0.32 8.69
N ARG A 63 -2.37 0.22 9.75
CA ARG A 63 -3.31 1.33 9.65
C ARG A 63 -2.68 2.61 9.09
N SER A 64 -1.41 2.86 9.41
CA SER A 64 -0.71 4.04 8.92
C SER A 64 -0.42 3.92 7.42
N LEU A 65 0.01 2.74 6.95
CA LEU A 65 0.29 2.49 5.54
C LEU A 65 -0.99 2.57 4.69
N ASP A 66 -2.06 1.89 5.12
CA ASP A 66 -3.38 1.95 4.47
C ASP A 66 -3.94 3.38 4.44
N GLY A 67 -3.62 4.17 5.46
CA GLY A 67 -4.05 5.56 5.57
C GLY A 67 -3.40 6.51 4.55
N ILE A 68 -2.24 6.18 3.98
CA ILE A 68 -1.53 7.07 3.05
C ILE A 68 -2.37 7.33 1.80
N SER A 69 -2.75 6.26 1.09
CA SER A 69 -3.54 6.38 -0.15
C SER A 69 -4.94 6.92 0.11
N ALA A 70 -5.57 6.55 1.24
CA ALA A 70 -6.86 7.08 1.67
C ALA A 70 -6.83 8.60 1.91
N ASN A 71 -5.81 9.10 2.61
CA ASN A 71 -5.65 10.53 2.87
C ASN A 71 -5.37 11.31 1.58
N ILE A 72 -4.60 10.74 0.64
CA ILE A 72 -4.35 11.35 -0.67
C ILE A 72 -5.66 11.44 -1.47
N ALA A 73 -6.44 10.36 -1.52
CA ALA A 73 -7.73 10.33 -2.21
C ALA A 73 -8.72 11.36 -1.63
N GLU A 74 -8.82 11.44 -0.31
CA GLU A 74 -9.66 12.43 0.38
C GLU A 74 -9.21 13.86 0.07
N GLY A 75 -7.90 14.13 0.11
CA GLY A 75 -7.32 15.42 -0.23
C GLY A 75 -7.58 15.85 -1.67
N TYR A 76 -7.42 14.92 -2.62
CA TYR A 76 -7.68 15.15 -4.04
C TYR A 76 -9.17 15.42 -4.32
N SER A 77 -10.08 14.69 -3.68
CA SER A 77 -11.52 14.92 -3.81
C SER A 77 -11.93 16.31 -3.31
N ARG A 78 -11.29 16.82 -2.24
CA ARG A 78 -11.56 18.16 -1.71
C ARG A 78 -11.05 19.30 -2.59
N SER A 79 -9.99 19.09 -3.37
CA SER A 79 -9.42 20.13 -4.24
C SER A 79 -10.09 20.18 -5.62
N THR A 80 -10.78 19.11 -6.02
CA THR A 80 -11.45 18.96 -7.32
C THR A 80 -12.98 19.04 -7.25
N GLY A 81 -13.56 19.03 -6.04
CA GLY A 81 -14.99 19.19 -5.78
C GLY A 81 -15.50 20.62 -5.74
#